data_AF-W2TKA7-F1
#
_entry.id   AF-W2TKA7-F1
#
_cell.length_a   1.000
_cell.length_b   1.000
_cell.length_c   1.000
_cell.angle_alpha   90.00
_cell.angle_beta   90.00
_cell.angle_gamma   90.00
#
_symmetry.space_group_name_H-M   'P 1'
#
loop_
_entity.id
_entity.type
_entity.pdbx_description
1 polymer ?
#
loop_
_entity_poly.entity_id
_entity_poly.type
_entity_poly.pdbx_seq_one_letter_code
_entity_poly.pdbx_strand_id
1 'polypeptide(L)'
;MVYAGRATYPTARLVWSTPVPKGRWNTFPRNRHASRVTPSAVNSRPSVCLSSYLLQGRNVMLEVTRVAKCEGLISNVGAKLIAHTLIAHGGHIYIHANDVGPHGVLDCQETREKMQLRKTANGRISDFIALVKESSLHLPESGNKADVDAKNSIAFSNVACCQPRRQLLRVTRYWPLRSDQCYIYNVPKI
;
A
#
# COMPACT_ATOMS: atom_id res chain seq x y z
N MET A 1 2.76 -8.47 27.02
CA MET A 1 1.96 -9.70 26.85
C MET A 1 0.92 -9.67 27.95
N VAL A 2 -0.37 -9.53 27.62
CA VAL A 2 -1.43 -9.39 28.64
C VAL A 2 -2.20 -10.70 28.64
N TYR A 3 -2.19 -11.42 29.76
CA TYR A 3 -3.05 -12.58 29.93
C TYR A 3 -4.49 -12.09 30.02
N ALA A 4 -5.28 -12.27 28.96
CA ALA A 4 -6.72 -12.23 29.13
C ALA A 4 -7.09 -13.41 30.05
N GLY A 5 -7.76 -13.17 31.17
CA GLY A 5 -7.97 -14.15 32.26
C GLY A 5 -8.72 -15.44 31.91
N ARG A 6 -8.99 -15.71 30.62
CA ARG A 6 -9.60 -16.94 30.08
C ARG A 6 -8.82 -17.55 28.89
N ALA A 7 -7.69 -16.97 28.50
CA ALA A 7 -6.94 -17.47 27.35
C ALA A 7 -5.97 -18.58 27.78
N THR A 8 -6.03 -19.72 27.10
CA THR A 8 -5.14 -20.88 27.33
C THR A 8 -3.72 -20.67 26.81
N TYR A 9 -3.48 -19.59 26.08
CA TYR A 9 -2.17 -19.19 25.58
C TYR A 9 -2.04 -17.66 25.64
N PRO A 10 -0.81 -17.13 25.67
CA PRO A 10 -0.58 -15.69 25.65
C PRO A 10 -1.25 -15.03 24.44
N THR A 11 -2.13 -14.05 24.71
CA THR A 11 -2.91 -13.38 23.66
C THR A 11 -2.77 -11.86 23.74
N ALA A 12 -3.03 -11.18 22.63
CA ALA A 12 -3.08 -9.73 22.55
C ALA A 12 -4.52 -9.31 22.23
N ARG A 13 -5.12 -8.49 23.09
CA ARG A 13 -6.46 -7.96 22.85
C ARG A 13 -6.36 -6.68 22.03
N LEU A 14 -6.98 -6.70 20.86
CA LEU A 14 -7.13 -5.56 19.98
C LEU A 14 -8.61 -5.21 19.87
N VAL A 15 -8.93 -3.91 19.86
CA VAL A 15 -10.31 -3.42 19.81
C VAL A 15 -10.64 -2.95 18.39
N TRP A 16 -11.74 -3.45 17.83
CA TRP A 16 -12.26 -2.95 16.57
C TRP A 16 -12.60 -1.48 16.70
N SER A 17 -12.02 -0.64 15.83
CA SER A 17 -12.15 0.81 15.93
C SER A 17 -12.54 1.51 14.64
N THR A 18 -12.79 0.79 13.53
CA THR A 18 -13.04 1.35 12.19
C THR A 18 -14.09 2.47 12.24
N PRO A 19 -13.69 3.75 12.10
CA PRO A 19 -14.59 4.87 12.35
C PRO A 19 -15.53 5.16 11.18
N VAL A 20 -15.26 4.62 9.97
CA VAL A 20 -16.09 4.85 8.77
C VAL A 20 -16.14 3.59 7.87
N PRO A 21 -17.32 3.17 7.38
CA PRO A 21 -17.48 2.02 6.47
C PRO A 21 -16.71 2.09 5.14
N LYS A 22 -16.20 3.28 4.79
CA LYS A 22 -15.41 3.57 3.57
C LYS A 22 -13.97 3.97 3.90
N GLY A 23 -13.44 3.54 5.05
CA GLY A 23 -12.05 3.80 5.44
C GLY A 23 -11.11 3.36 4.33
N ARG A 24 -10.47 4.32 3.68
CA ARG A 24 -9.52 4.03 2.60
C ARG A 24 -8.39 3.20 3.21
N TRP A 25 -8.07 2.06 2.59
CA TRP A 25 -6.92 1.24 2.99
C TRP A 25 -5.60 2.03 3.08
N ASN A 26 -5.54 3.19 2.42
CA ASN A 26 -4.40 4.10 2.42
C ASN A 26 -4.32 5.05 3.63
N THR A 27 -5.19 4.92 4.64
CA THR A 27 -5.11 5.74 5.87
C THR A 27 -3.78 5.57 6.60
N PHE A 28 -3.16 4.38 6.52
CA PHE A 28 -1.85 4.11 7.08
C PHE A 28 -0.85 3.85 5.95
N PRO A 29 -0.19 4.90 5.42
CA PRO A 29 0.76 4.75 4.32
C PRO A 29 2.02 3.97 4.72
N ARG A 30 2.30 3.85 6.03
CA ARG A 30 3.46 3.15 6.57
C ARG A 30 3.02 1.89 7.31
N ASN A 31 3.46 0.74 6.78
CA ASN A 31 3.31 -0.56 7.42
C ASN A 31 4.70 -1.17 7.62
N ARG A 32 4.98 -1.68 8.82
CA ARG A 32 6.25 -2.36 9.11
C ARG A 32 6.26 -3.80 8.61
N HIS A 33 5.11 -4.46 8.69
CA HIS A 33 4.97 -5.88 8.37
C HIS A 33 3.51 -6.23 8.04
N ALA A 34 3.31 -7.32 7.30
CA ALA A 34 2.00 -7.93 7.10
C ALA A 34 2.08 -9.45 7.27
N SER A 35 1.30 -10.02 8.18
CA SER A 35 1.25 -11.47 8.41
C SER A 35 -0.07 -12.03 7.90
N ARG A 36 -0.05 -13.17 7.20
CA ARG A 36 -1.28 -13.92 6.92
C ARG A 36 -1.88 -14.44 8.23
N VAL A 37 -3.20 -14.38 8.36
CA VAL A 37 -3.90 -14.86 9.55
C VAL A 37 -4.97 -15.89 9.21
N THR A 38 -5.22 -16.78 10.15
CA THR A 38 -6.28 -17.79 10.10
C THR A 38 -7.08 -17.73 11.40
N PRO A 39 -8.42 -17.71 11.34
CA PRO A 39 -9.24 -17.75 12.54
C PRO A 39 -9.08 -19.11 13.24
N SER A 40 -8.86 -19.10 14.55
CA SER A 40 -8.75 -20.32 15.35
C SER A 40 -10.07 -21.09 15.45
N ALA A 41 -11.20 -20.38 15.49
CA ALA A 41 -12.54 -20.95 15.50
C ALA A 41 -13.27 -20.63 14.19
N VAL A 42 -12.80 -21.22 13.08
CA VAL A 42 -13.22 -20.89 11.70
C VAL A 42 -14.74 -20.91 11.48
N ASN A 43 -15.46 -21.82 12.13
CA ASN A 43 -16.91 -21.98 11.98
C ASN A 43 -17.73 -21.22 13.02
N SER A 44 -17.09 -20.50 13.95
CA SER A 44 -17.83 -19.71 14.92
C SER A 44 -18.49 -18.52 14.22
N ARG A 45 -19.74 -18.21 14.58
CA ARG A 45 -20.47 -17.07 14.02
C ARG A 45 -19.66 -15.77 14.05
N PRO A 46 -18.95 -15.40 15.14
CA PRO A 46 -18.11 -14.19 15.15
C PRO A 46 -16.98 -14.22 14.13
N SER A 47 -16.28 -15.36 14.00
CA SER A 47 -15.19 -15.50 13.03
C SER A 47 -15.69 -15.44 11.59
N VAL A 48 -16.80 -16.13 11.27
CA VAL A 48 -17.40 -16.13 9.93
C VAL A 48 -17.87 -14.73 9.53
N CYS A 49 -18.50 -13.99 10.45
CA CYS A 49 -18.94 -12.63 10.18
C CYS A 49 -17.74 -11.70 9.88
N LEU A 50 -16.67 -11.79 10.67
CA LEU A 50 -15.46 -10.98 10.46
C LEU A 50 -14.75 -11.34 9.16
N SER A 51 -14.53 -12.63 8.89
CA SER A 51 -13.84 -13.07 7.67
C SER A 51 -14.60 -12.66 6.42
N SER A 52 -15.93 -12.85 6.40
CA SER A 52 -16.78 -12.43 5.28
C SER A 52 -16.77 -10.92 5.08
N TYR A 53 -16.80 -10.13 6.17
CA TYR A 53 -16.70 -8.68 6.09
C TYR A 53 -15.40 -8.22 5.42
N LEU A 54 -14.27 -8.84 5.77
CA LEU A 54 -12.96 -8.53 5.17
C LEU A 54 -12.86 -8.98 3.70
N LEU A 55 -13.34 -10.19 3.40
CA LEU A 55 -13.31 -10.76 2.05
C LEU A 55 -14.19 -9.98 1.06
N GLN A 56 -15.18 -9.22 1.54
CA GLN A 56 -15.96 -8.26 0.75
C GLN A 56 -15.18 -6.97 0.38
N GLY A 57 -13.88 -6.91 0.67
CA GLY A 57 -13.02 -5.76 0.35
C GLY A 57 -13.04 -4.64 1.39
N ARG A 58 -13.65 -4.88 2.56
CA ARG A 58 -13.61 -3.94 3.69
C ARG A 58 -12.38 -4.21 4.57
N ASN A 59 -11.99 -3.22 5.35
CA ASN A 59 -10.87 -3.33 6.30
C ASN A 59 -11.35 -3.10 7.74
N VAL A 60 -10.58 -3.64 8.68
CA VAL A 60 -10.83 -3.43 10.11
C VAL A 60 -9.62 -2.79 10.74
N MET A 61 -9.82 -1.62 11.36
CA MET A 61 -8.80 -0.95 12.15
C MET A 61 -8.83 -1.51 13.57
N LEU A 62 -7.64 -1.78 14.10
CA LEU A 62 -7.46 -2.43 15.39
C LEU A 62 -6.66 -1.51 16.33
N GLU A 63 -7.35 -1.05 17.35
CA GLU A 63 -6.81 -0.22 18.41
C GLU A 63 -6.15 -1.09 19.49
N VAL A 64 -5.01 -0.62 19.99
CA VAL A 64 -4.39 -1.17 21.19
C VAL A 64 -4.91 -0.37 22.38
N THR A 65 -5.81 -0.96 23.17
CA THR A 65 -6.23 -0.36 24.45
C THR A 65 -5.03 -0.33 25.39
N ARG A 66 -4.60 0.90 25.75
CA ARG A 66 -3.45 1.29 26.59
C ARG A 66 -2.79 0.13 27.33
N VAL A 67 -1.82 -0.49 26.67
CA VAL A 67 -0.81 -1.31 27.36
C VAL A 67 0.14 -0.31 28.03
N ALA A 68 0.58 -0.56 29.27
CA ALA A 68 1.54 0.30 29.98
C ALA A 68 2.83 0.61 29.17
N LYS A 69 3.16 -0.21 28.16
CA LYS A 69 4.28 -0.01 27.23
C LYS A 69 4.01 0.96 26.07
N CYS A 70 2.80 1.52 25.97
CA CYS A 70 2.42 2.48 24.94
C CYS A 70 2.33 3.91 25.47
N GLU A 71 2.76 4.16 26.71
CA GLU A 71 2.90 5.51 27.26
C GLU A 71 3.92 6.29 26.41
N GLY A 72 3.46 7.40 25.80
CA GLY A 72 4.27 8.24 24.92
C GLY A 72 3.99 8.07 23.41
N LEU A 73 3.19 7.08 22.98
CA LEU A 73 2.76 7.03 21.58
C LEU A 73 1.58 7.97 21.31
N ILE A 74 1.72 8.78 20.27
CA ILE A 74 0.72 9.75 19.83
C ILE A 74 -0.38 9.03 19.03
N SER A 75 -1.64 9.40 19.26
CA SER A 75 -2.78 8.88 18.49
C SER A 75 -2.65 9.22 17.00
N ASN A 76 -2.99 8.26 16.14
CA ASN A 76 -2.88 8.40 14.69
C ASN A 76 -4.24 8.52 13.99
N VAL A 77 -5.35 8.22 14.68
CA VAL A 77 -6.71 8.44 14.19
C VAL A 77 -7.55 9.08 15.29
N GLY A 78 -7.68 10.41 15.25
CA GLY A 78 -8.36 11.17 16.31
C GLY A 78 -7.72 10.89 17.68
N ALA A 79 -8.52 10.43 18.64
CA ALA A 79 -8.07 10.07 19.98
C ALA A 79 -7.58 8.61 20.12
N LYS A 80 -7.60 7.82 19.03
CA LYS A 80 -7.30 6.38 19.05
C LYS A 80 -5.92 6.06 18.48
N LEU A 81 -5.31 5.01 19.02
CA LEU A 81 -4.04 4.47 18.57
C LEU A 81 -4.24 3.19 17.76
N ILE A 82 -4.26 3.31 16.44
CA ILE A 82 -4.46 2.19 15.53
C ILE A 82 -3.11 1.59 15.17
N ALA A 83 -2.75 0.51 15.84
CA ALA A 83 -1.48 -0.18 15.60
C ALA A 83 -1.58 -1.28 14.55
N HIS A 84 -2.77 -1.83 14.30
CA HIS A 84 -2.94 -2.89 13.32
C HIS A 84 -4.15 -2.64 12.41
N THR A 85 -4.09 -3.21 11.21
CA THR A 85 -5.21 -3.21 10.26
C THR A 85 -5.39 -4.61 9.68
N LEU A 86 -6.63 -5.14 9.67
CA LEU A 86 -6.97 -6.36 8.96
C LEU A 86 -7.49 -6.03 7.56
N ILE A 87 -6.90 -6.65 6.55
CA ILE A 87 -7.22 -6.42 5.14
C ILE A 87 -7.19 -7.77 4.40
N ALA A 88 -8.11 -7.98 3.47
CA ALA A 88 -8.05 -9.10 2.55
C ALA A 88 -7.32 -8.71 1.24
N HIS A 89 -6.33 -9.51 0.83
CA HIS A 89 -5.65 -9.41 -0.45
C HIS A 89 -5.80 -10.74 -1.20
N GLY A 90 -6.40 -10.73 -2.39
CA GLY A 90 -6.56 -11.93 -3.22
C GLY A 90 -7.27 -13.10 -2.51
N GLY A 91 -8.28 -12.81 -1.68
CA GLY A 91 -9.01 -13.83 -0.92
C GLY A 91 -8.31 -14.34 0.34
N HIS A 92 -7.17 -13.75 0.72
CA HIS A 92 -6.44 -14.09 1.95
C HIS A 92 -6.44 -12.91 2.92
N ILE A 93 -6.65 -13.19 4.20
CA ILE A 93 -6.70 -12.16 5.24
C ILE A 93 -5.30 -11.97 5.82
N TYR A 94 -4.89 -10.70 5.92
CA TYR A 94 -3.62 -10.29 6.51
C TYR A 94 -3.88 -9.33 7.66
N ILE A 95 -3.05 -9.44 8.70
CA ILE A 95 -2.90 -8.42 9.73
C ILE A 95 -1.65 -7.59 9.41
N HIS A 96 -1.87 -6.31 9.17
CA HIS A 96 -0.82 -5.33 8.94
C HIS A 96 -0.45 -4.68 10.26
N ALA A 97 0.86 -4.60 10.54
CA ALA A 97 1.39 -3.83 11.65
C ALA A 97 1.71 -2.41 11.14
N ASN A 98 0.88 -1.45 11.55
CA ASN A 98 1.06 -0.05 11.20
C ASN A 98 2.33 0.48 11.87
N ASP A 99 3.05 1.34 11.16
CA ASP A 99 4.11 2.13 11.80
C ASP A 99 3.47 3.23 12.65
N VAL A 100 3.83 3.29 13.93
CA VAL A 100 3.26 4.23 14.88
C VAL A 100 4.40 5.06 15.48
N GLY A 101 4.21 6.37 15.47
CA GLY A 101 5.21 7.34 15.92
C GLY A 101 5.93 8.06 14.78
N PRO A 102 6.77 9.05 15.12
CA PRO A 102 7.49 9.84 14.14
C PRO A 102 8.58 9.02 13.45
N HIS A 103 8.69 9.15 12.14
CA HIS A 103 9.76 8.58 11.33
C HIS A 103 10.87 9.61 11.14
N GLY A 104 12.09 9.27 11.54
CA GLY A 104 13.23 10.20 11.56
C GLY A 104 13.58 10.85 10.21
N VAL A 105 13.15 10.27 9.08
CA VAL A 105 13.35 10.84 7.74
C VAL A 105 12.07 11.40 7.11
N LEU A 106 10.94 10.71 7.28
CA LEU A 106 9.71 11.03 6.52
C LEU A 106 8.91 12.13 7.20
N ASP A 107 9.04 12.24 8.53
CA ASP A 107 8.41 13.27 9.34
C ASP A 107 9.42 14.39 9.71
N CYS A 108 10.64 14.36 9.16
CA CYS A 108 11.68 15.36 9.42
C CYS A 108 11.42 16.65 8.62
N GLN A 109 11.07 17.72 9.34
CA GLN A 109 10.80 19.03 8.75
C GLN A 109 12.01 19.60 7.98
N GLU A 110 13.21 19.49 8.56
CA GLU A 110 14.44 19.97 7.92
C GLU A 110 14.71 19.25 6.58
N THR A 111 14.54 17.93 6.55
CA THR A 111 14.66 17.14 5.30
C THR A 111 13.63 17.59 4.28
N ARG A 112 12.38 17.79 4.72
CA ARG A 112 11.29 18.23 3.85
C ARG A 112 11.57 19.60 3.25
N GLU A 113 12.11 20.54 4.03
CA GLU A 113 12.47 21.90 3.60
C GLU A 113 13.65 21.88 2.62
N LYS A 114 14.70 21.09 2.89
CA LYS A 114 15.84 20.93 1.98
C LYS A 114 15.46 20.25 0.66
N MET A 115 14.52 19.30 0.71
CA MET A 115 14.08 18.51 -0.45
C MET A 115 12.92 19.17 -1.22
N GLN A 116 12.54 20.42 -0.90
CA GLN A 116 11.48 21.10 -1.66
C GLN A 116 11.94 21.33 -3.09
N LEU A 117 11.28 20.63 -4.02
CA LEU A 117 11.44 20.90 -5.44
C LEU A 117 10.85 22.28 -5.74
N ARG A 118 11.67 23.20 -6.24
CA ARG A 118 11.20 24.51 -6.71
C ARG A 118 10.13 24.29 -7.78
N LYS A 119 8.97 24.92 -7.62
CA LYS A 119 7.92 24.87 -8.63
C LYS A 119 8.48 25.42 -9.94
N THR A 120 8.51 24.57 -10.95
CA THR A 120 9.08 24.90 -12.24
C THR A 120 8.00 25.55 -13.11
N ALA A 121 8.23 26.78 -13.57
CA ALA A 121 7.38 27.39 -14.60
C ALA A 121 7.41 26.51 -15.86
N ASN A 122 6.27 26.33 -16.52
CA ASN A 122 6.15 25.53 -17.75
C ASN A 122 6.48 24.03 -17.60
N GLY A 123 6.31 23.45 -16.40
CA GLY A 123 6.50 22.01 -16.19
C GLY A 123 5.45 21.18 -16.93
N ARG A 124 5.88 20.11 -17.62
CA ARG A 124 5.01 19.16 -18.33
C ARG A 124 4.32 18.15 -17.40
N ILE A 125 3.64 18.67 -16.38
CA ILE A 125 3.06 17.86 -15.29
C ILE A 125 1.95 16.92 -15.83
N SER A 126 1.09 17.42 -16.72
CA SER A 126 0.02 16.61 -17.35
C SER A 126 0.58 15.40 -18.10
N ASP A 127 1.61 15.64 -18.91
CA ASP A 127 2.24 14.61 -19.74
C ASP A 127 2.98 13.60 -18.87
N PHE A 128 3.61 14.07 -17.78
CA PHE A 128 4.25 13.19 -16.82
C PHE A 128 3.22 12.28 -16.12
N ILE A 129 2.07 12.83 -15.72
CA ILE A 129 0.97 12.04 -15.15
C ILE A 129 0.48 10.99 -16.16
N ALA A 130 0.36 11.35 -17.44
CA ALA A 130 -0.01 10.41 -18.50
C ALA A 130 1.03 9.28 -18.62
N LEU A 131 2.32 9.63 -18.68
CA LEU A 131 3.42 8.66 -18.71
C LEU A 131 3.39 7.70 -17.52
N VAL A 132 3.16 8.22 -16.30
CA VAL A 132 3.07 7.40 -15.08
C VAL A 132 1.88 6.42 -15.16
N LYS A 133 0.73 6.88 -15.66
CA LYS A 133 -0.44 6.00 -15.86
C LYS A 133 -0.17 4.93 -16.90
N GLU A 134 0.41 5.29 -18.05
CA GLU A 134 0.77 4.36 -19.12
C GLU A 134 1.86 3.36 -18.71
N SER A 135 2.74 3.73 -17.78
CA SER A 135 3.81 2.87 -17.26
C SER A 135 3.45 2.12 -15.98
N SER A 136 2.18 2.12 -15.58
CA SER A 136 1.71 1.37 -14.42
C SER A 136 1.89 -0.13 -14.62
N LEU A 137 2.44 -0.80 -13.61
CA LEU A 137 2.62 -2.25 -13.63
C LEU A 137 1.29 -2.94 -13.30
N HIS A 138 0.86 -3.82 -14.20
CA HIS A 138 -0.31 -4.68 -13.99
C HIS A 138 0.14 -6.13 -13.84
N LEU A 139 -0.42 -6.82 -12.84
CA LEU A 139 -0.31 -8.27 -12.80
C LEU A 139 -1.25 -8.84 -13.88
N PRO A 140 -0.80 -9.81 -14.69
CA PRO A 140 -1.69 -10.48 -15.61
C PRO A 140 -2.82 -11.14 -14.81
N GLU A 141 -4.06 -10.83 -15.16
CA GLU A 141 -5.22 -11.51 -14.59
C GLU A 141 -5.06 -13.00 -14.92
N SER A 142 -5.28 -13.87 -13.94
CA SER A 142 -5.12 -15.32 -14.10
C SER A 142 -6.25 -15.97 -14.93
N GLY A 143 -6.75 -15.25 -15.94
CA GLY A 143 -7.86 -15.60 -16.82
C GLY A 143 -7.38 -15.74 -18.26
N ASN A 144 -6.60 -16.79 -18.50
CA ASN A 144 -6.52 -17.57 -19.75
C ASN A 144 -5.28 -18.46 -19.67
N LYS A 145 -5.39 -19.56 -18.91
CA LYS A 145 -4.52 -20.72 -19.05
C LYS A 145 -5.02 -21.54 -20.25
N ALA A 146 -4.74 -21.05 -21.45
CA ALA A 146 -4.69 -21.80 -22.70
C ALA A 146 -4.03 -20.87 -23.74
N ASP A 147 -2.97 -21.36 -24.39
CA ASP A 147 -2.32 -20.78 -25.59
C ASP A 147 -1.16 -19.77 -25.48
N VAL A 148 -0.38 -19.71 -24.39
CA VAL A 148 0.92 -18.97 -24.44
C VAL A 148 2.14 -19.74 -23.91
N ASP A 149 2.00 -21.01 -23.53
CA ASP A 149 3.16 -21.86 -23.25
C ASP A 149 3.66 -22.52 -24.54
N ALA A 150 4.63 -21.90 -25.22
CA ALA A 150 5.69 -22.61 -25.98
C ALA A 150 6.75 -21.73 -26.65
N LYS A 151 6.54 -20.42 -26.90
CA LYS A 151 7.49 -19.65 -27.76
C LYS A 151 8.23 -18.48 -27.13
N ASN A 152 7.89 -18.05 -25.90
CA ASN A 152 8.60 -16.94 -25.23
C ASN A 152 9.38 -17.34 -23.98
N SER A 153 9.55 -18.64 -23.73
CA SER A 153 10.41 -19.19 -22.66
C SER A 153 11.91 -19.14 -23.00
N ILE A 154 12.31 -18.40 -24.03
CA ILE A 154 13.72 -18.22 -24.39
C ILE A 154 14.15 -16.80 -24.02
N ALA A 155 14.93 -16.74 -22.94
CA ALA A 155 15.95 -15.73 -22.68
C ALA A 155 15.49 -14.28 -22.45
N PHE A 156 14.95 -13.99 -21.27
CA PHE A 156 15.29 -12.73 -20.60
C PHE A 156 15.50 -13.00 -19.11
N SER A 157 16.71 -12.65 -18.65
CA SER A 157 17.21 -12.63 -17.27
C SER A 157 16.15 -12.78 -16.16
N ASN A 158 16.47 -13.55 -15.13
CA ASN A 158 15.77 -13.73 -13.84
C ASN A 158 15.43 -12.42 -13.05
N VAL A 159 15.53 -11.25 -13.67
CA VAL A 159 15.21 -9.94 -13.12
C VAL A 159 13.77 -9.60 -13.48
N ALA A 160 12.89 -9.68 -12.47
CA ALA A 160 11.52 -9.19 -12.57
C ALA A 160 11.50 -7.75 -13.14
N CYS A 161 10.48 -7.42 -13.93
CA CYS A 161 10.27 -6.10 -14.54
C CYS A 161 11.33 -5.66 -15.58
N CYS A 162 12.11 -6.58 -16.17
CA CYS A 162 13.11 -6.22 -17.18
C CYS A 162 12.52 -5.54 -18.43
N GLN A 163 11.40 -6.04 -18.96
CA GLN A 163 10.72 -5.49 -20.14
C GLN A 163 10.11 -4.09 -19.87
N PRO A 164 9.28 -3.90 -18.81
CA PRO A 164 8.80 -2.57 -18.44
C PRO A 164 9.92 -1.56 -18.22
N ARG A 165 11.02 -1.97 -17.57
CA ARG A 165 12.18 -1.09 -17.34
C ARG A 165 12.84 -0.66 -18.66
N ARG A 166 13.02 -1.57 -19.62
CA ARG A 166 13.56 -1.25 -20.95
C ARG A 166 12.64 -0.34 -21.74
N GLN A 167 11.33 -0.56 -21.68
CA GLN A 167 10.35 0.32 -22.30
C GLN A 167 10.45 1.73 -21.72
N LEU A 168 10.46 1.86 -20.38
CA LEU A 168 10.59 3.15 -19.72
C LEU A 168 11.88 3.86 -20.14
N LEU A 169 13.01 3.14 -20.12
CA LEU A 169 14.30 3.69 -20.58
C LEU A 169 14.28 4.15 -22.04
N ARG A 170 13.49 3.53 -22.93
CA ARG A 170 13.34 3.96 -24.33
C ARG A 170 12.51 5.23 -24.42
N VAL A 171 11.35 5.27 -23.77
CA VAL A 171 10.45 6.45 -23.83
C VAL A 171 11.03 7.66 -23.10
N THR A 172 11.89 7.44 -22.11
CA THR A 172 12.57 8.52 -21.38
C THR A 172 13.92 8.93 -21.98
N ARG A 173 14.35 8.40 -23.15
CA ARG A 173 15.62 8.81 -23.80
C ARG A 173 15.63 10.30 -24.13
N TYR A 174 14.50 10.82 -24.57
CA TYR A 174 14.29 12.24 -24.81
C TYR A 174 12.94 12.65 -24.25
N TRP A 175 12.91 12.96 -22.95
CA TRP A 175 11.71 13.37 -22.24
C TRP A 175 11.96 14.69 -21.50
N PRO A 176 11.85 15.83 -22.21
CA PRO A 176 12.09 17.15 -21.62
C PRO A 176 11.03 17.45 -20.57
N LEU A 177 11.48 17.87 -19.38
CA LEU A 177 10.62 18.12 -18.21
C LEU A 177 9.81 19.42 -18.33
N ARG A 178 10.24 20.34 -19.19
CA ARG A 178 9.61 21.65 -19.39
C ARG A 178 9.13 21.80 -20.82
N SER A 179 7.98 22.44 -21.01
CA SER A 179 7.38 22.64 -22.33
C SER A 179 8.14 23.68 -23.17
N ASP A 180 8.82 24.63 -22.54
CA ASP A 180 9.63 25.65 -23.24
C ASP A 180 10.95 25.10 -23.78
N GLN A 181 11.36 23.90 -23.36
CA GLN A 181 12.55 23.21 -23.85
C GLN A 181 12.23 22.13 -24.89
N CYS A 182 10.99 22.08 -25.38
CA CYS A 182 10.60 21.10 -26.38
C CYS A 182 9.53 21.57 -27.34
N TYR A 183 9.81 21.49 -28.64
CA TYR A 183 8.83 21.84 -29.67
C TYR A 183 7.93 20.65 -30.02
N ILE A 184 8.53 19.48 -30.27
CA ILE A 184 7.86 18.28 -30.80
C ILE A 184 6.67 17.83 -29.94
N TYR A 185 6.78 17.98 -28.62
CA TYR A 185 5.72 17.57 -27.69
C TYR A 185 4.57 18.57 -27.55
N ASN A 186 4.74 19.80 -28.05
CA ASN A 186 3.72 20.85 -27.98
C ASN A 186 2.93 20.99 -29.30
N VAL A 187 3.24 20.17 -30.31
CA VAL A 187 2.52 20.20 -31.59
C VAL A 187 1.11 19.62 -31.37
N PRO A 188 0.04 20.36 -31.70
CA PRO A 188 -1.32 19.84 -31.63
C PRO A 188 -1.46 18.60 -32.51
N LYS A 189 -2.09 17.55 -31.98
CA LYS A 189 -2.46 16.39 -32.79
C LYS A 189 -3.62 16.82 -33.69
N ILE A 190 -3.38 16.81 -35.01
CA ILE A 190 -4.41 17.01 -36.05
C ILE A 190 -5.35 15.81 -36.05
#